data_AF-A0AAV2ITU8-F1
#
_entry.id   AF-A0AAV2ITU8-F1
#
_cell.length_a   1.000
_cell.length_b   1.000
_cell.length_c   1.000
_cell.angle_alpha   90.00
_cell.angle_beta   90.00
_cell.angle_gamma   90.00
#
_symmetry.space_group_name_H-M   'P 1'
#
loop_
_entity.id
_entity.type
_entity.pdbx_description
1 polymer ?
#
loop_
_entity_poly.entity_id
_entity_poly.type
_entity_poly.pdbx_seq_one_letter_code
_entity_poly.pdbx_strand_id
1 'polypeptide(L)'
;MKIQIRKHRHHFQIEQHLNSWKYKKYLFSVSNSKEEKENIRGTVFLNRSLNQRLTHVDHLEDLLVQRQHIYCSHLSSKTARLELEQQILKLCDGGSFTAEEKAQVKEVLKQDQVCGSTLFYLWSRDQRRNGDQMWTMLQDLRDKSRQEFKKEGYENLLDDIPEL
;
A
#
# COMPACT_ATOMS: atom_id res chain seq x y z
N MET A 1 -16.37 -16.08 -4.70
CA MET A 1 -15.27 -15.19 -4.24
C MET A 1 -15.71 -13.71 -4.06
N LYS A 2 -16.85 -13.44 -3.41
CA LYS A 2 -17.35 -12.07 -3.13
C LYS A 2 -17.41 -11.72 -1.63
N ILE A 3 -17.22 -12.72 -0.76
CA ILE A 3 -17.39 -12.59 0.69
C ILE A 3 -16.13 -12.02 1.37
N GLN A 4 -14.94 -12.30 0.84
CA GLN A 4 -13.68 -11.77 1.40
C GLN A 4 -13.53 -10.25 1.22
N ILE A 5 -13.97 -9.70 0.08
CA ILE A 5 -13.86 -8.25 -0.22
C ILE A 5 -14.72 -7.41 0.73
N ARG A 6 -15.92 -7.90 1.10
CA ARG A 6 -16.81 -7.21 2.06
C ARG A 6 -16.27 -7.21 3.49
N LYS A 7 -15.62 -8.30 3.93
CA LYS A 7 -14.98 -8.36 5.26
C LYS A 7 -13.79 -7.39 5.38
N HIS A 8 -12.97 -7.26 4.33
CA HIS A 8 -11.88 -6.29 4.32
C HIS A 8 -12.35 -4.84 4.43
N ARG A 9 -13.48 -4.49 3.78
CA ARG A 9 -14.04 -3.14 3.83
C ARG A 9 -14.57 -2.75 5.22
N HIS A 10 -15.17 -3.70 5.94
CA HIS A 10 -15.65 -3.48 7.32
C HIS A 10 -14.51 -3.39 8.34
N HIS A 11 -13.46 -4.21 8.20
CA HIS A 11 -12.27 -4.12 9.06
C HIS A 11 -11.57 -2.76 8.90
N PHE A 12 -11.47 -2.28 7.65
CA PHE A 12 -10.92 -0.97 7.33
C PHE A 12 -11.72 0.19 7.93
N GLN A 13 -13.06 0.10 7.96
CA GLN A 13 -13.91 1.13 8.58
C GLN A 13 -13.79 1.17 10.11
N ILE A 14 -13.63 0.03 10.78
CA ILE A 14 -13.39 -0.04 12.22
C ILE A 14 -11.98 0.50 12.56
N GLU A 15 -10.97 0.12 11.77
CA GLU A 15 -9.62 0.67 11.87
C GLU A 15 -9.59 2.18 11.63
N GLN A 16 -10.40 2.72 10.72
CA GLN A 16 -10.53 4.17 10.52
C GLN A 16 -11.23 4.88 11.69
N HIS A 17 -12.19 4.24 12.34
CA HIS A 17 -12.88 4.81 13.51
C HIS A 17 -11.95 4.95 14.72
N LEU A 18 -11.15 3.91 15.01
CA LEU A 18 -10.11 3.94 16.05
C LEU A 18 -8.92 4.82 15.67
N ASN A 19 -8.64 4.99 14.36
CA ASN A 19 -7.62 5.92 13.89
C ASN A 19 -8.09 7.37 13.72
N SER A 20 -9.36 7.68 14.01
CA SER A 20 -9.87 9.04 13.83
C SER A 20 -9.19 10.02 14.78
N TRP A 21 -8.91 11.22 14.26
CA TRP A 21 -8.28 12.31 15.02
C TRP A 21 -9.04 12.66 16.31
N LYS A 22 -10.38 12.47 16.29
CA LYS A 22 -11.25 12.69 17.45
C LYS A 22 -10.97 11.69 18.57
N TYR A 23 -10.78 10.41 18.24
CA TYR A 23 -10.51 9.36 19.21
C TYR A 23 -9.11 9.49 19.83
N LYS A 24 -8.10 9.78 19.02
CA LYS A 24 -6.72 10.03 19.48
C LYS A 24 -6.62 11.26 20.38
N LYS A 25 -7.36 12.33 20.05
CA LYS A 25 -7.45 13.53 20.89
C LYS A 25 -8.15 13.27 22.23
N TYR A 26 -9.19 12.44 22.22
CA TYR A 26 -9.86 11.98 23.44
C TYR A 26 -8.90 11.18 24.33
N LEU A 27 -8.24 10.14 23.79
CA LEU A 27 -7.26 9.34 24.52
C LEU A 27 -6.17 10.22 25.16
N PHE A 28 -5.58 11.14 24.40
CA PHE A 28 -4.56 12.05 24.92
C PHE A 28 -5.08 12.96 26.05
N SER A 29 -6.36 13.33 26.03
CA SER A 29 -6.99 14.18 27.05
C SER A 29 -7.34 13.43 28.33
N VAL A 30 -7.58 12.11 28.25
CA VAL A 30 -7.92 11.27 29.40
C VAL A 30 -6.73 10.50 29.98
N SER A 31 -5.59 10.47 29.28
CA SER A 31 -4.34 9.89 29.78
C SER A 31 -3.80 10.67 30.97
N ASN A 32 -3.46 9.93 32.03
CA ASN A 32 -3.06 10.49 33.32
C ASN A 32 -1.54 10.45 33.52
N SER A 33 -0.82 9.59 32.79
CA SER A 33 0.63 9.49 32.87
C SER A 33 1.35 10.16 31.69
N LYS A 34 2.61 10.55 31.90
CA LYS A 34 3.48 11.09 30.85
C LYS A 34 3.81 10.01 29.80
N GLU A 35 3.99 8.78 30.26
CA GLU A 35 4.29 7.60 29.44
C GLU A 35 3.14 7.27 28.47
N GLU A 36 1.89 7.27 28.94
CA GLU A 36 0.70 7.06 28.09
C GLU A 36 0.61 8.12 26.98
N LYS A 37 0.91 9.38 27.31
CA LYS A 37 0.90 10.49 26.34
C LYS A 37 2.03 10.37 25.32
N GLU A 38 3.19 9.87 25.72
CA GLU A 38 4.31 9.60 24.82
C GLU A 38 4.01 8.42 23.90
N ASN A 39 3.41 7.34 24.41
CA ASN A 39 2.96 6.19 23.61
C ASN A 39 1.92 6.61 22.57
N ILE A 40 0.90 7.38 22.96
CA ILE A 40 -0.12 7.90 22.02
C ILE A 40 0.53 8.74 20.92
N ARG A 41 1.51 9.60 21.27
CA ARG A 41 2.25 10.40 20.27
C ARG A 41 3.05 9.51 19.33
N GLY A 42 3.74 8.50 19.86
CA GLY A 42 4.46 7.49 19.09
C GLY A 42 3.54 6.77 18.09
N THR A 43 2.40 6.27 18.55
CA THR A 43 1.40 5.62 17.68
C THR A 43 0.87 6.56 16.60
N VAL A 44 0.57 7.83 16.94
CA VAL A 44 0.11 8.82 15.94
C VAL A 44 1.18 9.04 14.86
N PHE A 45 2.44 9.19 15.27
CA PHE A 45 3.56 9.37 14.37
C PHE A 45 3.76 8.17 13.44
N LEU A 46 3.82 6.96 14.00
CA LEU A 46 3.97 5.72 13.24
C LEU A 46 2.82 5.52 12.25
N ASN A 47 1.59 5.83 12.65
CA ASN A 47 0.42 5.69 11.78
C ASN A 47 0.47 6.69 10.62
N ARG A 48 0.98 7.90 10.86
CA ARG A 48 1.22 8.88 9.79
C ARG A 48 2.28 8.38 8.81
N SER A 49 3.38 7.84 9.31
CA SER A 49 4.46 7.26 8.50
C SER A 49 3.94 6.10 7.64
N LEU A 50 3.19 5.17 8.23
CA LEU A 50 2.54 4.07 7.51
C LEU A 50 1.61 4.58 6.40
N ASN A 51 0.75 5.55 6.70
CA ASN A 51 -0.17 6.11 5.69
C ASN A 51 0.58 6.78 4.54
N GLN A 52 1.67 7.50 4.82
CA GLN A 52 2.52 8.08 3.77
C GLN A 52 3.14 7.00 2.90
N ARG A 53 3.67 5.94 3.51
CA ARG A 53 4.25 4.79 2.80
C ARG A 53 3.21 4.08 1.93
N LEU A 54 2.02 3.80 2.47
CA LEU A 54 0.92 3.19 1.71
C LEU A 54 0.46 4.07 0.54
N THR A 55 0.43 5.39 0.72
CA THR A 55 0.11 6.33 -0.36
C THR A 55 1.14 6.25 -1.50
N HIS A 56 2.44 6.10 -1.18
CA HIS A 56 3.45 5.87 -2.22
C HIS A 56 3.27 4.54 -2.94
N VAL A 57 2.88 3.47 -2.23
CA VAL A 57 2.58 2.17 -2.84
C VAL A 57 1.33 2.24 -3.74
N ASP A 58 0.30 2.97 -3.33
CA ASP A 58 -0.90 3.19 -4.15
C ASP A 58 -0.59 3.99 -5.42
N HIS A 59 0.27 5.00 -5.33
CA HIS A 59 0.73 5.75 -6.52
C HIS A 59 1.57 4.86 -7.46
N LEU A 60 2.42 3.99 -6.90
CA LEU A 60 3.18 3.01 -7.69
C LEU A 60 2.24 2.04 -8.42
N GLU A 61 1.19 1.56 -7.73
CA GLU A 61 0.16 0.70 -8.34
C GLU A 61 -0.49 1.38 -9.55
N ASP A 62 -0.93 2.63 -9.41
CA ASP A 62 -1.60 3.35 -10.50
C ASP A 62 -0.70 3.50 -11.75
N LEU A 63 0.60 3.74 -11.54
CA LEU A 63 1.56 3.82 -12.64
C LEU A 63 1.83 2.46 -13.28
N LEU A 64 1.95 1.39 -12.48
CA LEU A 64 2.18 0.05 -13.00
C LEU A 64 0.95 -0.49 -13.76
N VAL A 65 -0.27 -0.20 -13.30
CA VAL A 65 -1.51 -0.53 -14.03
C VAL A 65 -1.54 0.15 -15.39
N GLN A 66 -1.20 1.44 -15.45
CA GLN A 66 -1.12 2.19 -16.71
C GLN A 66 -0.04 1.61 -17.64
N ARG A 67 1.14 1.32 -17.09
CA ARG A 67 2.25 0.71 -17.84
C ARG A 67 1.83 -0.64 -18.42
N GLN A 68 1.16 -1.47 -17.64
CA GLN A 68 0.69 -2.78 -18.09
C GLN A 68 -0.44 -2.67 -19.11
N HIS A 69 -1.32 -1.68 -18.98
CA HIS A 69 -2.32 -1.38 -19.99
C HIS A 69 -1.69 -1.02 -21.34
N ILE A 70 -0.65 -0.19 -21.35
CA ILE A 70 0.12 0.16 -22.55
C ILE A 70 0.80 -1.09 -23.13
N TYR A 71 1.42 -1.91 -22.28
CA TYR A 71 2.09 -3.14 -22.71
C TYR A 71 1.12 -4.12 -23.41
N CYS A 72 -0.07 -4.28 -22.84
CA CYS A 72 -1.10 -5.19 -23.36
C CYS A 72 -1.96 -4.61 -24.47
N SER A 73 -1.72 -3.36 -24.88
CA SER A 73 -2.45 -2.70 -25.96
C SER A 73 -1.65 -2.76 -27.25
N HIS A 74 -2.26 -3.32 -28.31
CA HIS A 74 -1.63 -3.42 -29.63
C HIS A 74 -1.37 -2.05 -30.30
N LEU A 75 -2.05 -0.98 -29.86
CA LEU A 75 -2.00 0.34 -30.47
C LEU A 75 -1.11 1.34 -29.72
N SER A 76 -0.57 0.96 -28.56
CA SER A 76 0.16 1.90 -27.71
C SER A 76 1.64 2.01 -28.10
N SER A 77 2.21 3.22 -28.02
CA SER A 77 3.58 3.46 -28.46
C SER A 77 4.61 3.00 -27.43
N LYS A 78 5.74 2.47 -27.92
CA LYS A 78 6.90 2.12 -27.09
C LYS A 78 7.39 3.33 -26.25
N THR A 79 7.28 4.54 -26.79
CA THR A 79 7.67 5.79 -26.13
C THR A 79 6.84 6.05 -24.87
N ALA A 80 5.51 5.92 -24.95
CA ALA A 80 4.63 6.13 -23.79
C ALA A 80 4.93 5.12 -22.66
N ARG A 81 5.27 3.88 -23.02
CA ARG A 81 5.72 2.88 -22.04
C ARG A 81 7.00 3.31 -21.33
N LEU A 82 8.01 3.76 -22.09
CA LEU A 82 9.30 4.19 -21.54
C LEU A 82 9.16 5.42 -20.64
N GLU A 83 8.29 6.36 -20.99
CA GLU A 83 7.98 7.53 -20.16
C GLU A 83 7.34 7.12 -18.83
N LEU A 84 6.42 6.16 -18.83
CA LEU A 84 5.85 5.61 -17.59
C LEU A 84 6.91 4.86 -16.77
N GLU A 85 7.75 4.05 -17.40
CA GLU A 85 8.83 3.35 -16.70
C GLU A 85 9.79 4.34 -16.02
N GLN A 86 10.11 5.47 -16.67
CA GLN A 86 10.90 6.55 -16.05
C GLN A 86 10.17 7.23 -14.89
N GLN A 87 8.86 7.46 -15.00
CA GLN A 87 8.06 8.04 -13.91
C GLN A 87 8.02 7.10 -12.70
N ILE A 88 7.86 5.79 -12.92
CA ILE A 88 7.90 4.77 -11.88
C ILE A 88 9.25 4.80 -11.16
N LEU A 89 10.36 4.81 -11.91
CA LEU A 89 11.70 4.85 -11.31
C LEU A 89 11.93 6.14 -10.50
N LYS A 90 11.47 7.29 -11.00
CA LYS A 90 11.54 8.57 -10.27
C LYS A 90 10.73 8.54 -8.97
N LEU A 91 9.53 7.97 -8.99
CA LEU A 91 8.70 7.78 -7.80
C LEU A 91 9.43 6.91 -6.77
N CYS A 92 10.04 5.82 -7.24
CA CYS A 92 10.84 4.94 -6.38
C CYS A 92 12.06 5.67 -5.79
N ASP A 93 12.71 6.54 -6.56
CA ASP A 93 13.90 7.25 -6.11
C ASP A 93 13.63 8.40 -5.12
N GLY A 94 12.53 9.12 -5.30
CA GLY A 94 12.10 10.17 -4.36
C GLY A 94 11.23 9.66 -3.20
N GLY A 95 10.76 8.40 -3.27
CA GLY A 95 9.85 7.80 -2.30
C GLY A 95 10.55 7.11 -1.12
N SER A 96 9.74 6.47 -0.28
CA SER A 96 10.17 5.74 0.92
C SER A 96 10.62 4.30 0.65
N PHE A 97 11.01 3.98 -0.58
CA PHE A 97 11.34 2.61 -1.00
C PHE A 97 12.79 2.24 -0.69
N THR A 98 13.01 1.04 -0.16
CA THR A 98 14.36 0.52 0.11
C THR A 98 15.07 0.11 -1.18
N ALA A 99 16.39 -0.09 -1.13
CA ALA A 99 17.15 -0.54 -2.29
C ALA A 99 16.66 -1.88 -2.85
N GLU A 100 16.24 -2.81 -1.97
CA GLU A 100 15.66 -4.10 -2.34
C GLU A 100 14.33 -3.90 -3.09
N GLU A 101 13.44 -3.05 -2.57
CA GLU A 101 12.13 -2.77 -3.19
C GLU A 101 12.28 -2.11 -4.56
N LYS A 102 13.24 -1.20 -4.69
CA LYS A 102 13.60 -0.61 -6.00
C LYS A 102 14.07 -1.67 -6.99
N ALA A 103 14.83 -2.67 -6.53
CA ALA A 103 15.28 -3.77 -7.38
C ALA A 103 14.10 -4.67 -7.80
N GLN A 104 13.16 -4.96 -6.89
CA GLN A 104 11.94 -5.70 -7.22
C GLN A 104 11.11 -4.98 -8.28
N VAL A 105 10.92 -3.66 -8.15
CA VAL A 105 10.20 -2.85 -9.16
C VAL A 105 10.90 -2.96 -10.52
N LYS A 106 12.22 -2.81 -10.57
CA LYS A 106 12.98 -2.96 -11.82
C LYS A 106 12.81 -4.34 -12.45
N GLU A 107 12.74 -5.39 -11.65
CA GLU A 107 12.52 -6.74 -12.14
C GLU A 107 11.12 -6.89 -12.74
N VAL A 108 10.08 -6.37 -12.07
CA VAL A 108 8.71 -6.33 -12.61
C VAL A 108 8.67 -5.57 -13.94
N LEU A 109 9.36 -4.43 -14.05
CA LEU A 109 9.42 -3.69 -15.33
C LEU A 109 10.09 -4.50 -16.45
N LYS A 110 10.98 -5.43 -16.13
CA LYS A 110 11.68 -6.26 -17.11
C LYS A 110 10.89 -7.51 -17.50
N GLN A 111 10.34 -8.20 -16.50
CA GLN A 111 9.77 -9.54 -16.64
C GLN A 111 8.26 -9.54 -16.80
N ASP A 112 7.55 -8.54 -16.28
CA ASP A 112 6.11 -8.59 -16.25
C ASP A 112 5.51 -8.21 -17.60
N GLN A 113 5.14 -9.26 -18.32
CA GLN A 113 4.61 -9.22 -19.69
C GLN A 113 3.25 -9.91 -19.78
N VAL A 114 2.65 -10.27 -18.64
CA VAL A 114 1.41 -11.03 -18.62
C VAL A 114 0.23 -10.11 -18.93
N CYS A 115 -0.50 -10.45 -19.98
CA CYS A 115 -1.74 -9.79 -20.36
C CYS A 115 -2.91 -10.69 -20.04
N GLY A 116 -3.94 -10.11 -19.41
CA GLY A 116 -5.22 -10.80 -19.20
C GLY A 116 -5.82 -11.22 -20.53
N SER A 117 -6.63 -12.28 -20.52
CA SER A 117 -7.29 -12.81 -21.72
C SER A 117 -7.98 -11.69 -22.51
N THR A 118 -7.63 -11.55 -23.80
CA THR A 118 -8.13 -10.52 -24.71
C THR A 118 -9.66 -10.47 -24.76
N LEU A 119 -10.32 -11.64 -24.74
CA LEU A 119 -11.78 -11.75 -24.74
C LEU A 119 -12.40 -11.19 -23.46
N PHE A 120 -11.79 -11.46 -22.30
CA PHE A 120 -12.25 -10.92 -21.04
C PHE A 120 -11.95 -9.41 -20.92
N TYR A 121 -10.80 -8.96 -21.40
CA TYR A 121 -10.42 -7.55 -21.39
C TYR A 121 -11.35 -6.69 -22.26
N LEU A 122 -11.73 -7.17 -23.45
CA LEU A 122 -12.70 -6.49 -24.30
C LEU A 122 -14.06 -6.31 -23.63
N TRP A 123 -14.49 -7.29 -22.82
CA TRP A 123 -15.78 -7.24 -22.14
C TRP A 123 -15.76 -6.43 -20.84
N SER A 124 -14.75 -6.65 -19.99
CA SER A 124 -14.65 -6.03 -18.66
C SER A 124 -13.99 -4.65 -18.66
N ARG A 125 -13.13 -4.38 -19.64
CA ARG A 125 -12.18 -3.25 -19.68
C ARG A 125 -11.36 -3.11 -18.39
N ASP A 126 -11.24 -4.18 -17.61
CA ASP A 126 -10.56 -4.18 -16.32
C ASP A 126 -9.05 -4.32 -16.54
N GLN A 127 -8.34 -3.20 -16.42
CA GLN A 127 -6.88 -3.14 -16.56
C GLN A 127 -6.16 -3.86 -15.41
N ARG A 128 -6.83 -4.10 -14.28
CA ARG A 128 -6.22 -4.67 -13.07
C ARG A 128 -6.01 -6.18 -13.13
N ARG A 129 -6.31 -6.80 -14.28
CA ARG A 129 -6.04 -8.21 -14.54
C ARG A 129 -4.73 -8.47 -15.28
N ASN A 130 -4.06 -7.42 -15.72
CA ASN A 130 -2.76 -7.56 -16.34
C ASN A 130 -1.68 -7.50 -15.26
N GLY A 131 -0.54 -8.14 -15.52
CA GLY A 131 0.67 -8.00 -14.71
C GLY A 131 0.65 -8.74 -13.39
N ASP A 132 0.79 -10.07 -13.44
CA ASP A 132 0.70 -10.93 -12.25
C ASP A 132 1.84 -10.64 -11.24
N GLN A 133 3.06 -10.43 -11.74
CA GLN A 133 4.22 -10.16 -10.90
C GLN A 133 4.12 -8.79 -10.20
N MET A 134 3.58 -7.78 -10.89
CA MET A 134 3.25 -6.48 -10.29
C MET A 134 2.37 -6.67 -9.05
N TRP A 135 1.31 -7.49 -9.14
CA TRP A 135 0.36 -7.65 -8.04
C TRP A 135 0.99 -8.32 -6.83
N THR A 136 1.78 -9.37 -7.06
CA THR A 136 2.54 -10.05 -5.99
C THR A 136 3.47 -9.07 -5.29
N MET A 137 4.26 -8.31 -6.05
CA MET A 137 5.17 -7.31 -5.48
C MET A 137 4.42 -6.23 -4.69
N LEU A 138 3.32 -5.68 -5.22
CA LEU A 138 2.53 -4.64 -4.53
C LEU A 138 1.92 -5.17 -3.23
N GLN A 139 1.47 -6.42 -3.21
CA GLN A 139 0.95 -7.05 -2.00
C GLN A 139 2.05 -7.22 -0.95
N ASP A 140 3.23 -7.72 -1.35
CA ASP A 140 4.39 -7.86 -0.47
C ASP A 140 4.81 -6.52 0.12
N LEU A 141 4.83 -5.44 -0.68
CA LEU A 141 5.14 -4.10 -0.19
C LEU A 141 4.14 -3.62 0.87
N ARG A 142 2.85 -3.86 0.67
CA ARG A 142 1.81 -3.50 1.66
C ARG A 142 1.95 -4.31 2.93
N ASP A 143 2.21 -5.60 2.80
CA ASP A 143 2.32 -6.49 3.95
C ASP A 143 3.59 -6.19 4.77
N LYS A 144 4.74 -5.95 4.11
CA LYS A 144 5.96 -5.45 4.78
C LYS A 144 5.69 -4.14 5.52
N SER A 145 5.05 -3.16 4.88
CA SER A 145 4.72 -1.87 5.50
C SER A 145 3.85 -2.03 6.75
N ARG A 146 2.84 -2.92 6.70
CA ARG A 146 1.95 -3.20 7.84
C ARG A 146 2.67 -3.96 8.95
N GLN A 147 3.58 -4.87 8.61
CA GLN A 147 4.37 -5.61 9.59
C GLN A 147 5.36 -4.71 10.32
N GLU A 148 6.04 -3.80 9.62
CA GLU A 148 6.89 -2.78 10.23
C GLU A 148 6.10 -1.94 11.24
N PHE A 149 4.92 -1.46 10.85
CA PHE A 149 4.03 -0.75 11.78
C PHE A 149 3.61 -1.60 12.98
N LYS A 150 3.35 -2.91 12.80
CA LYS A 150 2.99 -3.79 13.92
C LYS A 150 4.15 -3.99 14.89
N LYS A 151 5.37 -4.18 14.39
CA LYS A 151 6.57 -4.31 15.22
C LYS A 151 6.85 -3.02 16.00
N GLU A 152 6.73 -1.87 15.34
CA GLU A 152 7.05 -0.57 15.96
C GLU A 152 5.91 -0.01 16.85
N GLY A 153 4.66 -0.37 16.56
CA GLY A 153 3.48 0.27 17.13
C GLY A 153 2.71 -0.53 18.19
N TYR A 154 2.94 -1.85 18.33
CA TYR A 154 2.17 -2.72 19.22
C TYR A 154 2.93 -3.35 20.38
N GLU A 155 4.26 -3.46 20.33
CA GLU A 155 5.04 -3.98 21.48
C GLU A 155 4.94 -3.10 22.73
N ASN A 156 4.42 -1.87 22.63
CA ASN A 156 4.28 -0.94 23.76
C ASN A 156 2.83 -0.67 24.20
N LEU A 157 1.82 -1.35 23.64
CA LEU A 157 0.40 -0.99 23.88
C LEU A 157 -0.49 -2.17 24.30
N LEU A 158 -0.01 -3.41 24.16
CA LEU A 158 -0.77 -4.61 24.55
C LEU A 158 -0.29 -5.25 25.86
N ASP A 159 0.91 -4.92 26.34
CA ASP A 159 1.42 -5.45 27.61
C ASP A 159 0.82 -4.74 28.84
N ASP A 160 0.17 -3.59 28.64
CA ASP A 160 -0.42 -2.76 29.71
C ASP A 160 -1.96 -2.75 29.74
N ILE A 161 -2.64 -3.55 28.91
CA ILE A 161 -4.10 -3.67 28.98
C ILE A 161 -4.41 -4.86 29.90
N PRO A 162 -4.95 -4.65 31.11
CA PRO A 162 -5.43 -5.76 31.94
C PRO A 162 -6.50 -6.52 31.16
N GLU A 163 -6.39 -7.84 31.14
CA GLU A 163 -7.41 -8.73 30.57
C GLU A 163 -8.81 -8.34 31.11
N LEU A 164 -9.73 -8.03 30.18
CA LEU A 164 -11.15 -7.80 30.46
C LEU A 164 -11.92 -9.11 30.44
#